data_AF-A0A2E0FK55-F1
#
_entry.id   AF-A0A2E0FK55-F1
#
_cell.length_a   1.000
_cell.length_b   1.000
_cell.length_c   1.000
_cell.angle_alpha   90.00
_cell.angle_beta   90.00
_cell.angle_gamma   90.00
#
_symmetry.space_group_name_H-M   'P 1'
#
loop_
_entity.id
_entity.type
_entity.pdbx_description
1 polymer ?
#
loop_
_entity_poly.entity_id
_entity_poly.type
_entity_poly.pdbx_seq_one_letter_code
_entity_poly.pdbx_strand_id
1 'polypeptide(L)'
;QQLLCTDDVFRDYLMRFDEWSVIETGSFWVSEEVKRDTLSQMGEFLCVFLNENFDLVDMYLDPDKSQAEMQKDLTIYLSQMNGPEIFDLYQSFMTSYGVIEDLLTLEENERIGFLHALTGKGKAYFKLLNKTFSKN
;
A
#
# COMPACT_ATOMS: atom_id res chain seq x y z
N GLN A 1 -14.81 0.53 20.37
CA GLN A 1 -14.46 0.25 18.94
C GLN A 1 -13.35 -0.81 18.89
N GLN A 2 -13.09 -1.57 17.82
CA GLN A 2 -12.06 -2.64 17.86
C GLN A 2 -10.85 -2.29 16.98
N LEU A 3 -9.63 -2.40 17.50
CA LEU A 3 -8.39 -2.08 16.76
C LEU A 3 -8.28 -2.86 15.45
N LEU A 4 -8.61 -4.14 15.45
CA LEU A 4 -8.39 -5.02 14.31
C LEU A 4 -9.60 -5.09 13.36
N CYS A 5 -10.80 -4.79 13.85
CA CYS A 5 -12.05 -4.96 13.11
C CYS A 5 -12.69 -3.62 12.71
N THR A 6 -12.02 -2.50 12.97
CA THR A 6 -12.49 -1.16 12.61
C THR A 6 -11.38 -0.45 11.85
N ASP A 7 -11.60 -0.19 10.57
CA ASP A 7 -10.59 0.37 9.67
C ASP A 7 -10.09 1.73 10.13
N ASP A 8 -10.98 2.60 10.61
CA ASP A 8 -10.60 3.90 11.14
C ASP A 8 -9.65 3.78 12.34
N VAL A 9 -9.93 2.86 13.27
CA VAL A 9 -9.08 2.65 14.45
C VAL A 9 -7.75 2.01 14.06
N PHE A 10 -7.76 1.10 13.07
CA PHE A 10 -6.56 0.46 12.56
C PHE A 10 -5.67 1.48 11.86
N ARG A 11 -6.23 2.29 10.95
CA ARG A 11 -5.57 3.41 10.27
C ARG A 11 -4.95 4.38 11.28
N ASP A 12 -5.74 4.88 12.22
CA ASP A 12 -5.29 5.83 13.26
C ASP A 12 -4.18 5.25 14.14
N TYR A 13 -4.14 3.92 14.31
CA TYR A 13 -3.07 3.25 15.02
C TYR A 13 -1.78 3.22 14.18
N LEU A 14 -1.88 2.91 12.88
CA LEU A 14 -0.75 2.84 11.96
C LEU A 14 -0.13 4.22 11.67
N MET A 15 -0.94 5.28 11.61
CA MET A 15 -0.47 6.65 11.42
C MET A 15 0.44 7.18 12.54
N ARG A 16 0.60 6.44 13.65
CA ARG A 16 1.50 6.80 14.77
C ARG A 16 2.91 6.25 14.63
N PHE A 17 3.14 5.40 13.65
CA PHE A 17 4.45 4.79 13.40
C PHE A 17 5.26 5.66 12.46
N ASP A 18 6.57 5.41 12.45
CA ASP A 18 7.49 6.00 11.49
C ASP A 18 7.07 5.63 10.06
N GLU A 19 7.03 6.63 9.18
CA GLU A 19 6.56 6.49 7.80
C GLU A 19 7.34 5.41 7.05
N TRP A 20 8.67 5.43 7.17
CA TRP A 20 9.50 4.50 6.43
C TRP A 20 9.33 3.05 6.91
N SER A 21 9.15 2.87 8.23
CA SER A 21 8.84 1.58 8.83
C SER A 21 7.51 0.99 8.33
N VAL A 22 6.49 1.84 8.15
CA VAL A 22 5.18 1.45 7.60
C VAL A 22 5.28 1.10 6.13
N ILE A 23 5.99 1.89 5.32
CA ILE A 23 6.17 1.61 3.89
C ILE A 23 6.94 0.30 3.70
N GLU A 24 8.10 0.16 4.36
CA GLU A 24 8.97 -1.01 4.22
C GLU A 24 8.26 -2.29 4.66
N THR A 25 7.67 -2.29 5.86
CA THR A 25 6.97 -3.47 6.35
C THR A 25 5.67 -3.71 5.60
N GLY A 26 4.86 -2.67 5.41
CA GLY A 26 3.52 -2.74 4.84
C GLY A 26 3.52 -3.20 3.39
N SER A 27 4.52 -2.79 2.60
CA SER A 27 4.63 -3.21 1.19
C SER A 27 4.72 -4.73 1.04
N PHE A 28 5.28 -5.47 2.00
CA PHE A 28 5.31 -6.95 1.95
C PHE A 28 3.95 -7.60 2.22
N TRP A 29 3.02 -6.89 2.86
CA TRP A 29 1.71 -7.40 3.24
C TRP A 29 0.61 -7.01 2.26
N VAL A 30 0.80 -5.96 1.47
CA VAL A 30 -0.10 -5.63 0.35
C VAL A 30 0.07 -6.67 -0.75
N SER A 31 -1.01 -7.25 -1.27
CA SER A 31 -0.92 -8.23 -2.36
C SER A 31 -0.43 -7.58 -3.66
N GLU A 32 0.17 -8.37 -4.57
CA GLU A 32 0.60 -7.84 -5.88
C GLU A 32 -0.59 -7.27 -6.68
N GLU A 33 -1.77 -7.90 -6.58
CA GLU A 33 -3.00 -7.45 -7.22
C GLU A 33 -3.39 -6.05 -6.73
N VAL A 34 -3.41 -5.84 -5.41
CA VAL A 34 -3.73 -4.52 -4.82
C VAL A 34 -2.69 -3.48 -5.21
N LYS A 35 -1.39 -3.82 -5.19
CA LYS A 35 -0.34 -2.89 -5.65
C LYS A 35 -0.58 -2.42 -7.07
N ARG A 36 -0.87 -3.34 -7.99
CA ARG A 36 -1.13 -3.03 -9.40
C ARG A 36 -2.37 -2.17 -9.58
N ASP A 37 -3.45 -2.51 -8.88
CA ASP A 37 -4.69 -1.73 -8.93
C ASP A 37 -4.46 -0.31 -8.44
N THR A 38 -3.88 -0.15 -7.24
CA THR A 38 -3.57 1.15 -6.65
C THR A 38 -2.67 1.97 -7.57
N LEU A 39 -1.54 1.43 -8.04
CA LEU A 39 -0.65 2.12 -8.97
C LEU A 39 -1.37 2.57 -10.25
N SER A 40 -2.24 1.73 -10.82
CA SER A 40 -2.98 2.10 -12.04
C SER A 40 -3.91 3.30 -11.82
N GLN A 41 -4.38 3.51 -10.60
CA GLN A 41 -5.30 4.60 -10.25
C GLN A 41 -4.57 5.92 -9.93
N MET A 42 -3.25 5.92 -9.78
CA MET A 42 -2.47 7.11 -9.42
C MET A 42 -2.39 8.17 -10.53
N GLY A 43 -2.74 7.80 -11.77
CA GLY A 43 -2.91 8.71 -12.89
C GLY A 43 -1.65 9.58 -13.15
N GLU A 44 -1.86 10.90 -13.20
CA GLU A 44 -0.83 11.90 -13.51
C GLU A 44 0.44 11.71 -12.66
N PHE A 45 0.29 11.52 -11.35
CA PHE A 45 1.43 11.46 -10.44
C PHE A 45 2.38 10.30 -10.76
N LEU A 46 1.82 9.13 -11.10
CA LEU A 46 2.64 7.98 -11.46
C LEU A 46 3.22 8.11 -12.87
N CYS A 47 2.48 8.68 -13.83
CA CYS A 47 3.01 8.98 -15.16
C CYS A 47 4.24 9.89 -15.08
N VAL A 48 4.15 11.00 -14.33
CA VAL A 48 5.27 11.94 -14.12
C VAL A 48 6.44 11.23 -13.45
N PHE A 49 6.20 10.52 -12.34
CA PHE A 49 7.24 9.80 -11.62
C PHE A 49 7.97 8.79 -12.53
N LEU A 50 7.23 8.00 -13.31
CA LEU A 50 7.81 7.01 -14.21
C LEU A 50 8.65 7.67 -15.31
N ASN A 51 8.14 8.71 -15.96
CA ASN A 51 8.86 9.43 -17.02
C ASN A 51 10.14 10.11 -16.50
N GLU A 52 10.16 10.57 -15.25
CA GLU A 52 11.31 11.25 -14.66
C GLU A 52 12.40 10.30 -14.13
N ASN A 53 12.01 9.09 -13.71
CA ASN A 53 12.90 8.17 -13.00
C ASN A 53 13.28 6.91 -13.79
N PHE A 54 12.61 6.61 -14.89
CA PHE A 54 12.82 5.40 -15.68
C PHE A 54 12.98 5.71 -17.18
N ASP A 55 13.84 4.94 -17.85
CA ASP A 55 13.96 4.98 -19.31
C ASP A 55 12.86 4.11 -19.92
N LEU A 56 11.72 4.74 -20.20
CA LEU A 56 10.55 4.06 -20.77
C LEU A 56 10.77 3.83 -22.28
N VAL A 57 11.52 2.78 -22.61
CA VAL A 57 11.83 2.40 -24.00
C VAL A 57 10.52 2.21 -24.78
N ASP A 58 10.24 3.15 -25.70
CA ASP A 58 9.08 3.17 -26.59
C ASP A 58 7.69 3.29 -25.93
N MET A 59 7.60 3.70 -24.65
CA MET A 59 6.32 3.89 -23.95
C MET A 59 6.31 5.19 -23.13
N TYR A 60 6.18 6.33 -23.80
CA TYR A 60 5.92 7.60 -23.10
C TYR A 60 4.51 7.58 -22.47
N LEU A 61 4.45 7.71 -21.14
CA LEU A 61 3.20 7.79 -20.39
C LEU A 61 2.77 9.26 -20.29
N ASP A 62 1.89 9.68 -21.21
CA ASP A 62 1.46 11.07 -21.30
C ASP A 62 0.62 11.52 -20.08
N PRO A 63 1.14 12.43 -19.22
CA PRO A 63 0.44 12.88 -18.02
C PRO A 63 -0.69 13.87 -18.32
N ASP A 64 -0.79 14.39 -19.55
CA ASP A 64 -1.81 15.36 -19.95
C ASP A 64 -3.09 14.70 -20.50
N LYS A 65 -3.12 13.36 -20.58
CA LYS A 65 -4.30 12.59 -21.01
C LYS A 65 -5.41 12.61 -19.96
N SER A 66 -6.61 12.19 -20.37
CA SER A 66 -7.70 11.99 -19.41
C SER A 66 -7.35 10.87 -18.40
N GLN A 67 -7.89 10.95 -17.18
CA GLN A 67 -7.67 9.95 -16.13
C GLN A 67 -7.93 8.51 -16.61
N ALA A 68 -8.98 8.30 -17.40
CA ALA A 68 -9.34 6.99 -17.93
C ALA A 68 -8.31 6.45 -18.93
N GLU A 69 -7.73 7.33 -19.76
CA GLU A 69 -6.68 6.96 -20.70
C GLU A 69 -5.36 6.70 -19.98
N MET A 70 -4.99 7.53 -19.00
CA MET A 70 -3.80 7.30 -18.17
C MET A 70 -3.91 5.98 -17.41
N GLN A 71 -5.04 5.70 -16.76
CA GLN A 71 -5.25 4.43 -16.06
C GLN A 71 -5.11 3.22 -16.99
N LYS A 72 -5.65 3.32 -18.23
CA LYS A 72 -5.52 2.26 -19.22
C LYS A 72 -4.06 2.04 -19.63
N ASP A 73 -3.33 3.11 -19.92
CA ASP A 73 -1.92 3.05 -20.32
C ASP A 73 -1.05 2.51 -19.17
N LEU A 74 -1.27 2.97 -17.93
CA LEU A 74 -0.63 2.45 -16.73
C LEU A 74 -0.94 0.97 -16.51
N THR A 75 -2.20 0.54 -16.70
CA THR A 75 -2.56 -0.88 -16.57
C THR A 75 -1.77 -1.74 -17.56
N ILE A 76 -1.64 -1.28 -18.81
CA ILE A 76 -0.86 -1.98 -19.84
C ILE A 76 0.62 -2.03 -19.44
N TYR A 77 1.20 -0.90 -19.06
CA TYR A 77 2.60 -0.80 -18.62
C TYR A 77 2.89 -1.74 -17.44
N LEU A 78 2.11 -1.61 -16.36
CA LEU A 78 2.28 -2.40 -15.15
C LEU A 78 2.15 -3.90 -15.47
N SER A 79 1.25 -4.32 -16.37
CA SER A 79 1.07 -5.74 -16.73
C SER A 79 2.32 -6.41 -17.33
N GLN A 80 3.28 -5.63 -17.81
CA GLN A 80 4.54 -6.12 -18.36
C GLN A 80 5.61 -6.34 -17.28
N MET A 81 5.43 -5.75 -16.10
CA MET A 81 6.36 -5.85 -14.97
C MET A 81 6.15 -7.16 -14.21
N ASN A 82 7.23 -7.75 -13.72
CA ASN A 82 7.20 -8.89 -12.82
C ASN A 82 6.93 -8.48 -11.35
N GLY A 83 6.72 -9.47 -10.48
CA GLY A 83 6.38 -9.23 -9.07
C GLY A 83 7.40 -8.36 -8.31
N PRO A 84 8.71 -8.66 -8.37
CA PRO A 84 9.75 -7.80 -7.79
C PRO A 84 9.73 -6.36 -8.32
N GLU A 85 9.58 -6.16 -9.64
CA GLU A 85 9.53 -4.82 -10.23
C GLU A 85 8.32 -4.02 -9.73
N ILE A 86 7.15 -4.66 -9.60
CA ILE A 86 5.96 -4.01 -9.03
C ILE A 86 6.16 -3.69 -7.55
N PHE A 87 6.79 -4.59 -6.80
CA PHE A 87 7.10 -4.35 -5.40
C PHE A 87 8.00 -3.13 -5.23
N ASP A 88 9.09 -3.06 -5.98
CA ASP A 88 10.07 -1.97 -5.91
C ASP A 88 9.45 -0.63 -6.33
N LEU A 89 8.65 -0.62 -7.41
CA LEU A 89 7.92 0.56 -7.85
C LEU A 89 6.93 1.05 -6.79
N TYR A 90 6.11 0.15 -6.26
CA TYR A 90 5.13 0.46 -5.23
C TYR A 90 5.80 1.04 -3.98
N GLN A 91 6.85 0.37 -3.48
CA GLN A 91 7.57 0.81 -2.28
C GLN A 91 8.24 2.17 -2.48
N SER A 92 8.74 2.44 -3.69
CA SER A 92 9.44 3.70 -4.01
C SER A 92 8.51 4.88 -4.22
N PHE A 93 7.29 4.63 -4.72
CA PHE A 93 6.32 5.67 -5.08
C PHE A 93 5.36 6.00 -3.93
N MET A 94 4.94 5.00 -3.16
CA MET A 94 3.84 5.16 -2.21
C MET A 94 4.25 5.88 -0.93
N THR A 95 3.34 6.72 -0.43
CA THR A 95 3.44 7.29 0.93
C THR A 95 2.94 6.30 1.97
N SER A 96 3.31 6.51 3.23
CA SER A 96 2.79 5.68 4.34
C SER A 96 1.26 5.66 4.39
N TYR A 97 0.59 6.78 4.10
CA TYR A 97 -0.86 6.84 4.07
C TYR A 97 -1.46 5.94 2.98
N GLY A 98 -0.92 5.97 1.76
CA GLY A 98 -1.38 5.11 0.68
C GLY A 98 -1.18 3.62 0.99
N VAL A 99 -0.04 3.26 1.58
CA VAL A 99 0.21 1.88 2.05
C VAL A 99 -0.77 1.48 3.14
N ILE A 100 -1.10 2.39 4.07
CA ILE A 100 -2.10 2.12 5.12
C ILE A 100 -3.48 1.84 4.54
N GLU A 101 -3.95 2.61 3.55
CA GLU A 101 -5.24 2.36 2.91
C GLU A 101 -5.29 0.97 2.26
N ASP A 102 -4.23 0.56 1.56
CA ASP A 102 -4.15 -0.76 0.96
C ASP A 102 -4.12 -1.88 2.02
N LEU A 103 -3.50 -1.66 3.18
CA LEU A 103 -3.49 -2.59 4.30
C LEU A 103 -4.86 -2.76 4.98
N LEU A 104 -5.84 -1.88 4.71
CA LEU A 104 -7.20 -2.05 5.22
C LEU A 104 -7.91 -3.25 4.57
N THR A 105 -7.40 -3.74 3.44
CA THR A 105 -7.90 -4.98 2.81
C THR A 105 -7.58 -6.24 3.62
N LEU A 106 -6.62 -6.18 4.54
CA LEU A 106 -6.21 -7.31 5.37
C LEU A 106 -7.32 -7.79 6.32
N GLU A 107 -7.48 -9.10 6.44
CA GLU A 107 -8.33 -9.72 7.45
C GLU A 107 -7.74 -9.61 8.86
N GLU A 108 -8.54 -9.83 9.91
CA GLU A 108 -8.13 -9.69 11.32
C GLU A 108 -6.83 -10.44 11.64
N ASN A 109 -6.69 -11.68 11.18
CA ASN A 109 -5.49 -12.50 11.45
C ASN A 109 -4.25 -11.97 10.72
N GLU A 110 -4.43 -11.41 9.53
CA GLU A 110 -3.36 -10.81 8.74
C GLU A 110 -2.93 -9.49 9.36
N ARG A 111 -3.86 -8.65 9.82
CA ARG A 111 -3.56 -7.44 10.60
C ARG A 111 -2.73 -7.76 11.85
N ILE A 112 -3.02 -8.85 12.57
CA ILE A 112 -2.18 -9.30 13.70
C ILE A 112 -0.77 -9.69 13.23
N GLY A 113 -0.67 -10.40 12.10
CA GLY A 113 0.61 -10.80 11.51
C GLY A 113 1.46 -9.59 11.12
N PHE A 114 0.85 -8.63 10.44
CA PHE A 114 1.47 -7.38 10.04
C PHE A 114 1.91 -6.57 11.26
N LEU A 115 1.05 -6.35 12.25
CA LEU A 115 1.41 -5.62 13.47
C LEU A 115 2.55 -6.32 14.24
N HIS A 116 2.62 -7.64 14.20
CA HIS A 116 3.75 -8.38 14.76
C HIS A 116 5.05 -8.07 13.99
N ALA A 117 5.02 -8.08 12.66
CA ALA A 117 6.17 -7.73 11.84
C ALA A 117 6.61 -6.28 12.06
N LEU A 118 5.66 -5.34 12.10
CA LEU A 118 5.93 -3.90 12.24
C LEU A 118 6.52 -3.52 13.60
N THR A 119 6.10 -4.20 14.68
CA THR A 119 6.41 -3.76 16.06
C THR A 119 7.29 -4.72 16.85
N GLY A 120 7.47 -5.95 16.36
CA GLY A 120 8.07 -7.06 17.10
C GLY A 120 7.25 -7.56 18.30
N LYS A 121 6.07 -6.99 18.59
CA LYS A 121 5.23 -7.43 19.72
C LYS A 121 4.56 -8.76 19.40
N GLY A 122 4.43 -9.63 20.40
CA GLY A 122 3.83 -10.96 20.20
C GLY A 122 2.34 -10.89 19.84
N LYS A 123 1.85 -11.85 19.04
CA LYS A 123 0.44 -11.92 18.61
C LYS A 123 -0.58 -11.86 19.76
N ALA A 124 -0.23 -12.41 20.93
CA ALA A 124 -1.07 -12.35 22.13
C ALA A 124 -1.30 -10.91 22.64
N TYR A 125 -0.31 -10.03 22.49
CA TYR A 125 -0.43 -8.61 22.83
C TYR A 125 -1.52 -7.94 21.99
N PHE A 126 -1.53 -8.15 20.68
CA PHE A 126 -2.52 -7.55 19.78
C PHE A 126 -3.94 -8.08 20.01
N LYS A 127 -4.08 -9.37 20.30
CA LYS A 127 -5.38 -9.94 20.70
C LYS A 127 -5.91 -9.31 21.99
N LEU A 128 -5.02 -9.00 22.94
CA LEU A 128 -5.41 -8.36 24.20
C LEU A 128 -5.73 -6.88 23.98
N LEU A 129 -4.92 -6.17 23.19
CA LEU A 129 -5.13 -4.77 22.81
C LEU A 129 -6.47 -4.59 22.09
N ASN A 130 -6.81 -5.46 21.13
CA ASN A 130 -8.08 -5.45 20.42
C ASN A 130 -9.28 -5.55 21.37
N LYS A 131 -9.19 -6.44 22.38
CA LYS A 131 -10.21 -6.59 23.43
C LYS A 131 -10.33 -5.37 24.33
N THR A 132 -9.23 -4.68 24.62
CA THR A 132 -9.24 -3.46 25.45
C THR A 132 -9.94 -2.32 24.73
N PHE A 133 -9.63 -2.11 23.45
CA PHE A 133 -10.34 -1.14 22.61
C PHE A 133 -11.84 -1.44 22.53
N SER A 134 -12.23 -2.73 22.51
CA SER A 134 -13.64 -3.16 22.46
C SER A 134 -14.48 -2.73 23.67
N LYS A 135 -13.84 -2.45 24.81
CA LYS A 135 -14.53 -2.13 26.08
C LYS A 135 -14.69 -0.62 26.31
N ASN A 136 -14.10 0.19 25.44
CA ASN A 136 -14.25 1.65 25.40
C ASN A 136 -15.09 2.07 24.19
#